data_AF-A0AAD6C8H7-F1
#
_entry.id   AF-A0AAD6C8H7-F1
#
_cell.length_a   1.000
_cell.length_b   1.000
_cell.length_c   1.000
_cell.angle_alpha   90.00
_cell.angle_beta   90.00
_cell.angle_gamma   90.00
#
_symmetry.space_group_name_H-M   'P 1'
#
loop_
_entity.id
_entity.type
_entity.pdbx_description
1 polymer ?
#
loop_
_entity_poly.entity_id
_entity_poly.type
_entity_poly.pdbx_seq_one_letter_code
_entity_poly.pdbx_strand_id
1 'polypeptide(L)'
;MHTKKGYFKEGECPALHVLVDPYATNVEVKNQPAANPEAEDNEAEGSEAGNSGSESLGDEEAKEQGDHERAPDKRDVHQGDQGAESDDDEALVSENLDCATTAVAATWLDNKPSESQEKLRKLAVRVGQRNIGLKCIGPRRVEEGLVLGTEACPNGATISLENGVFKERPKTVGIKFRCINCDSRYLFKEFLWHNFLDADASQGWCAANNCLKPLWEGTKFCRVHFLRWKPEDFALDQQSIVELKRLFSLAASEKWLPGSKIAKVMKKEISNQKALPPARLVNIDLEFSFNPREVYQIGLAGVEGTHVLDCLPKYSKPSAARSSSSSAPLTFCQRMLGKKFKLMPTIHGTLDSKGVVTKLNEYDITPNTTFVSWGHWHFDVSLLREWLDEEGHHDVLPNNERVLLLLKEFRGNLDRILGKECFHGHRFPLKLPFVFPILFGKGDPLAGRNHNAIVDALQLAQMTNLYFDLCNPPGSESFGRAQKPWTRGPRTRGSCCWTHSTIL
;
A
#
# COMPACT_ATOMS: atom_id res chain seq x y z
N MET A 1 -23.50 -11.98 11.43
CA MET A 1 -22.56 -12.51 12.45
C MET A 1 -23.21 -12.48 13.83
N HIS A 2 -23.53 -13.65 14.40
CA HIS A 2 -23.87 -13.75 15.82
C HIS A 2 -22.67 -14.31 16.57
N THR A 3 -21.94 -13.45 17.29
CA THR A 3 -20.90 -13.87 18.23
C THR A 3 -21.57 -14.30 19.54
N LYS A 4 -21.53 -15.60 19.85
CA LYS A 4 -21.83 -16.11 21.20
C LYS A 4 -20.76 -15.60 22.16
N LYS A 5 -21.17 -15.07 23.32
CA LYS A 5 -20.27 -14.76 24.44
C LYS A 5 -19.65 -16.06 24.96
N GLY A 6 -18.39 -16.32 24.62
CA GLY A 6 -17.56 -17.30 25.31
C GLY A 6 -16.88 -16.65 26.52
N TYR A 7 -16.91 -17.32 27.67
CA TYR A 7 -16.12 -16.96 28.83
C TYR A 7 -14.70 -17.51 28.64
N PHE A 8 -13.70 -16.64 28.51
CA PHE A 8 -12.29 -17.04 28.54
C PHE A 8 -11.79 -17.03 29.98
N LYS A 9 -11.06 -18.07 30.39
CA LYS A 9 -10.35 -18.10 31.68
C LYS A 9 -9.11 -17.20 31.58
N GLU A 10 -8.80 -16.53 32.68
CA GLU A 10 -7.63 -15.66 32.80
C GLU A 10 -6.34 -16.48 32.63
N GLY A 11 -5.49 -16.13 31.64
CA GLY A 11 -4.15 -16.70 31.47
C GLY A 11 -3.89 -17.53 30.20
N GLU A 12 -4.90 -17.92 29.43
CA GLU A 12 -4.70 -18.69 28.19
C GLU A 12 -5.47 -18.08 27.01
N CYS A 13 -4.74 -17.38 26.13
CA CYS A 13 -5.21 -17.08 24.78
C CYS A 13 -4.40 -17.93 23.79
N PRO A 14 -4.86 -19.13 23.41
CA PRO A 14 -4.29 -19.81 22.25
C PRO A 14 -4.44 -18.91 21.01
N ALA A 15 -3.48 -19.01 20.08
CA ALA A 15 -3.53 -18.25 18.84
C ALA A 15 -4.88 -18.49 18.13
N LEU A 16 -5.60 -17.41 17.86
CA LEU A 16 -6.89 -17.48 17.17
C LEU A 16 -6.63 -17.77 15.70
N HIS A 17 -6.67 -19.04 15.30
CA HIS A 17 -6.70 -19.43 13.89
C HIS A 17 -8.08 -19.10 13.34
N VAL A 18 -8.22 -17.93 12.70
CA VAL A 18 -9.40 -17.62 11.91
C VAL A 18 -9.26 -18.36 10.58
N LEU A 19 -9.84 -19.56 10.50
CA LEU A 19 -10.10 -20.22 9.22
C LEU A 19 -11.27 -19.49 8.56
N VAL A 20 -10.97 -18.66 7.56
CA VAL A 20 -11.98 -18.14 6.66
C VAL A 20 -12.29 -19.26 5.67
N ASP A 21 -13.41 -19.95 5.86
CA ASP A 21 -13.96 -20.87 4.86
C ASP A 21 -14.71 -20.05 3.81
N PRO A 22 -14.23 -19.97 2.56
CA PRO A 22 -14.88 -19.20 1.52
C PRO A 22 -16.19 -19.83 1.01
N TYR A 23 -16.57 -21.04 1.46
CA TYR A 23 -17.64 -21.84 0.85
C TYR A 23 -18.87 -22.12 1.73
N ALA A 24 -18.99 -21.53 2.92
CA ALA A 24 -20.14 -21.79 3.79
C ALA A 24 -21.41 -21.05 3.32
N THR A 25 -22.17 -21.65 2.40
CA THR A 25 -23.53 -21.26 2.03
C THR A 25 -24.56 -21.65 3.09
N ASN A 26 -25.58 -20.81 3.25
CA ASN A 26 -26.72 -20.89 4.18
C ASN A 26 -27.21 -22.32 4.50
N VAL A 27 -27.32 -22.64 5.79
CA VAL A 27 -28.06 -23.81 6.28
C VAL A 27 -29.54 -23.44 6.43
N GLU A 28 -30.39 -24.06 5.61
CA GLU A 28 -31.84 -24.08 5.78
C GLU A 28 -32.23 -24.70 7.13
N VAL A 29 -33.07 -24.00 7.90
CA VAL A 29 -33.69 -24.55 9.11
C VAL A 29 -34.95 -25.31 8.71
N LYS A 30 -34.90 -26.64 8.77
CA LYS A 30 -36.11 -27.49 8.75
C LYS A 30 -36.76 -27.45 10.14
N ASN A 31 -37.92 -26.81 10.24
CA ASN A 31 -38.82 -26.98 11.38
C ASN A 31 -39.71 -28.21 11.16
N GLN A 32 -39.84 -29.06 12.18
CA GLN A 32 -40.93 -30.03 12.32
C GLN A 32 -41.71 -29.77 13.62
N PRO A 33 -43.01 -30.14 13.67
CA PRO A 33 -44.00 -29.48 14.51
C PRO A 33 -44.23 -30.21 15.84
N ALA A 34 -44.75 -29.48 16.84
CA ALA A 34 -45.39 -30.08 18.00
C ALA A 34 -46.60 -29.24 18.45
N ALA A 35 -47.75 -29.92 18.38
CA ALA A 35 -48.93 -29.89 19.25
C ALA A 35 -49.55 -28.55 19.70
N ASN A 36 -50.78 -28.35 19.19
CA ASN A 36 -51.91 -27.61 19.77
C ASN A 36 -52.20 -28.02 21.24
N PRO A 37 -52.81 -27.13 22.06
CA PRO A 37 -54.28 -27.07 22.10
C PRO A 37 -54.89 -25.65 22.17
N GLU A 38 -56.10 -25.54 21.60
CA GLU A 38 -57.35 -24.91 22.11
C GLU A 38 -57.27 -23.55 22.85
N ALA A 39 -58.15 -22.56 22.67
CA ALA A 39 -59.41 -22.37 21.96
C ALA A 39 -59.79 -20.86 21.99
N GLU A 40 -60.94 -20.55 21.39
CA GLU A 40 -61.83 -19.38 21.57
C GLU A 40 -61.65 -18.15 20.66
N ASP A 41 -62.43 -18.16 19.58
CA ASP A 41 -63.50 -17.21 19.22
C ASP A 41 -63.35 -15.72 19.58
N ASN A 42 -63.35 -14.87 18.56
CA ASN A 42 -64.39 -13.85 18.42
C ASN A 42 -64.40 -13.22 17.01
N GLU A 43 -65.62 -13.08 16.51
CA GLU A 43 -66.05 -12.44 15.28
C GLU A 43 -65.78 -10.92 15.29
N ALA A 44 -65.54 -10.33 14.12
CA ALA A 44 -66.26 -9.13 13.68
C ALA A 44 -65.89 -8.74 12.24
N GLU A 45 -66.95 -8.38 11.54
CA GLU A 45 -67.11 -8.03 10.13
C GLU A 45 -66.33 -6.80 9.66
N GLY A 46 -66.21 -6.65 8.34
CA GLY A 46 -66.49 -5.35 7.73
C GLY A 46 -65.73 -4.98 6.46
N SER A 47 -66.51 -4.73 5.40
CA SER A 47 -66.30 -3.80 4.28
C SER A 47 -65.37 -4.18 3.12
N GLU A 48 -66.02 -4.77 2.10
CA GLU A 48 -66.18 -4.30 0.71
C GLU A 48 -65.29 -3.15 0.17
N ALA A 49 -64.78 -3.30 -1.05
CA ALA A 49 -65.30 -2.63 -2.27
C ALA A 49 -64.21 -2.28 -3.31
N GLY A 50 -64.54 -2.49 -4.60
CA GLY A 50 -63.96 -1.79 -5.75
C GLY A 50 -62.95 -2.62 -6.58
N ASN A 51 -63.36 -3.33 -7.65
CA ASN A 51 -63.64 -2.81 -9.01
C ASN A 51 -62.38 -2.16 -9.65
N SER A 52 -61.92 -2.39 -10.88
CA SER A 52 -62.48 -2.85 -12.16
C SER A 52 -61.29 -3.11 -13.10
N GLY A 53 -61.32 -4.13 -13.96
CA GLY A 53 -61.56 -3.95 -15.41
C GLY A 53 -60.29 -4.21 -16.24
N SER A 54 -60.23 -5.35 -16.94
CA SER A 54 -60.48 -5.52 -18.39
C SER A 54 -59.20 -5.30 -19.24
N GLU A 55 -58.54 -6.35 -19.74
CA GLU A 55 -58.85 -7.17 -20.94
C GLU A 55 -58.42 -6.53 -22.28
N SER A 56 -57.64 -7.29 -23.05
CA SER A 56 -57.62 -7.45 -24.52
C SER A 56 -56.19 -7.81 -24.94
N LEU A 57 -55.86 -9.08 -25.22
CA LEU A 57 -56.13 -9.86 -26.45
C LEU A 57 -55.51 -9.25 -27.71
N GLY A 58 -54.70 -10.07 -28.37
CA GLY A 58 -54.03 -9.83 -29.64
C GLY A 58 -53.18 -11.06 -29.99
N ASP A 59 -53.85 -12.14 -30.36
CA ASP A 59 -53.29 -13.31 -31.04
C ASP A 59 -52.78 -12.94 -32.43
N GLU A 60 -51.73 -13.60 -32.91
CA GLU A 60 -51.75 -14.22 -34.24
C GLU A 60 -50.69 -15.31 -34.40
N GLU A 61 -51.16 -16.45 -34.89
CA GLU A 61 -50.43 -17.68 -35.20
C GLU A 61 -49.58 -17.55 -36.47
N ALA A 62 -48.47 -18.30 -36.54
CA ALA A 62 -48.14 -19.08 -37.73
C ALA A 62 -47.26 -20.28 -37.37
N LYS A 63 -47.75 -21.46 -37.75
CA LYS A 63 -47.12 -22.78 -37.65
C LYS A 63 -46.04 -22.95 -38.73
N GLU A 64 -44.98 -23.69 -38.44
CA GLU A 64 -44.60 -24.83 -39.29
C GLU A 64 -43.64 -25.81 -38.60
N GLN A 65 -43.79 -27.07 -38.98
CA GLN A 65 -43.26 -28.29 -38.38
C GLN A 65 -41.81 -28.56 -38.77
N GLY A 66 -41.10 -29.35 -37.95
CA GLY A 66 -39.83 -29.95 -38.33
C GLY A 66 -39.26 -30.84 -37.24
N ASP A 67 -39.80 -32.05 -37.12
CA ASP A 67 -39.22 -33.17 -36.37
C ASP A 67 -37.84 -33.53 -36.91
N HIS A 68 -36.82 -33.56 -36.04
CA HIS A 68 -35.68 -34.47 -36.20
C HIS A 68 -35.06 -34.79 -34.84
N GLU A 69 -35.19 -36.06 -34.46
CA GLU A 69 -34.46 -36.73 -33.40
C GLU A 69 -32.94 -36.56 -33.55
N ARG A 70 -32.25 -36.06 -32.52
CA ARG A 70 -30.85 -36.42 -32.29
C ARG A 70 -30.43 -36.31 -30.82
N ALA A 71 -29.71 -37.37 -30.42
CA ALA A 71 -29.24 -37.76 -29.09
C ALA A 71 -28.39 -36.71 -28.33
N PRO A 72 -28.18 -36.89 -27.00
CA PRO A 72 -27.63 -35.86 -26.12
C PRO A 72 -26.08 -35.87 -26.16
N ASP A 73 -25.48 -34.77 -26.61
CA ASP A 73 -24.04 -34.55 -26.43
C ASP A 73 -23.80 -33.72 -25.17
N LYS A 74 -23.17 -34.38 -24.19
CA LYS A 74 -22.70 -33.79 -22.94
C LYS A 74 -21.46 -32.97 -23.25
N ARG A 75 -21.55 -31.64 -23.18
CA ARG A 75 -20.34 -30.81 -23.03
C ARG A 75 -20.56 -29.74 -21.99
N ASP A 76 -19.70 -29.85 -20.98
CA ASP A 76 -19.53 -28.96 -19.85
C ASP A 76 -19.36 -27.51 -20.30
N VAL A 77 -20.38 -26.71 -20.02
CA VAL A 77 -20.25 -25.25 -20.08
C VAL A 77 -19.66 -24.82 -18.75
N HIS A 78 -18.37 -24.47 -18.79
CA HIS A 78 -17.67 -23.77 -17.73
C HIS A 78 -18.51 -22.59 -17.22
N GLN A 79 -19.06 -22.74 -16.01
CA GLN A 79 -19.54 -21.61 -15.24
C GLN A 79 -18.34 -20.69 -14.97
N GLY A 80 -18.41 -19.50 -15.57
CA GLY A 80 -17.52 -18.38 -15.26
C GLY A 80 -17.72 -17.99 -13.81
N ASP A 81 -16.73 -18.34 -13.00
CA ASP A 81 -16.56 -17.97 -11.61
C ASP A 81 -16.39 -16.43 -11.53
N GLN A 82 -17.50 -15.73 -11.30
CA GLN A 82 -17.48 -14.33 -10.87
C GLN A 82 -17.21 -14.32 -9.37
N GLY A 83 -15.92 -14.38 -9.01
CA GLY A 83 -15.46 -14.12 -7.66
C GLY A 83 -15.87 -12.72 -7.25
N ALA A 84 -16.85 -12.62 -6.37
CA ALA A 84 -17.12 -11.41 -5.62
C ALA A 84 -15.90 -11.16 -4.74
N GLU A 85 -15.05 -10.21 -5.16
CA GLU A 85 -14.02 -9.65 -4.31
C GLU A 85 -14.72 -9.09 -3.07
N SER A 86 -14.58 -9.80 -1.94
CA SER A 86 -14.92 -9.22 -0.65
C SER A 86 -14.02 -8.01 -0.48
N ASP A 87 -14.64 -6.86 -0.25
CA ASP A 87 -14.01 -5.69 0.37
C ASP A 87 -13.52 -6.10 1.76
N ASP A 88 -12.47 -6.92 1.80
CA ASP A 88 -11.65 -7.07 2.98
C ASP A 88 -11.05 -5.69 3.19
N ASP A 89 -11.46 -5.08 4.31
CA ASP A 89 -10.82 -3.94 4.96
C ASP A 89 -9.34 -4.33 5.24
N GLU A 90 -8.54 -4.47 4.18
CA GLU A 90 -7.09 -4.47 4.21
C GLU A 90 -6.75 -3.24 5.03
N ALA A 91 -6.18 -3.50 6.21
CA ALA A 91 -5.85 -2.48 7.17
C ALA A 91 -4.98 -1.46 6.45
N LEU A 92 -5.58 -0.36 5.99
CA LEU A 92 -4.90 0.78 5.40
C LEU A 92 -3.73 1.06 6.33
N VAL A 93 -2.53 0.65 5.90
CA VAL A 93 -1.29 0.94 6.60
C VAL A 93 -1.35 2.44 6.81
N SER A 94 -1.51 2.85 8.07
CA SER A 94 -1.94 4.21 8.36
C SER A 94 -0.93 5.15 7.75
N GLU A 95 -1.35 5.99 6.80
CA GLU A 95 -0.54 7.02 6.13
C GLU A 95 0.28 7.88 7.10
N ASN A 96 -0.18 7.94 8.35
CA ASN A 96 0.51 8.59 9.44
C ASN A 96 1.86 7.96 9.79
N LEU A 97 2.08 6.66 9.52
CA LEU A 97 3.32 5.96 9.87
C LEU A 97 4.47 6.34 8.93
N ASP A 98 4.24 6.36 7.63
CA ASP A 98 5.30 6.67 6.65
C ASP A 98 5.67 8.16 6.64
N CYS A 99 4.78 9.04 7.13
CA CYS A 99 5.05 10.47 7.32
C CYS A 99 5.37 10.85 8.78
N ALA A 100 5.32 9.92 9.74
CA ALA A 100 5.58 10.24 11.13
C ALA A 100 7.06 10.61 11.32
N THR A 101 7.31 11.73 11.99
CA THR A 101 8.62 12.01 12.54
C THR A 101 8.77 11.27 13.87
N THR A 102 10.00 11.11 14.35
CA THR A 102 10.26 10.59 15.70
C THR A 102 9.64 11.46 16.79
N ALA A 103 9.51 12.77 16.56
CA ALA A 103 8.76 13.65 17.45
C ALA A 103 7.27 13.26 17.51
N VAL A 104 6.63 13.06 16.35
CA VAL A 104 5.23 12.60 16.28
C VAL A 104 5.08 11.23 16.94
N ALA A 105 5.94 10.27 16.61
CA ALA A 105 5.91 8.94 17.20
C ALA A 105 6.06 9.00 18.73
N ALA A 106 6.93 9.87 19.25
CA ALA A 106 7.11 10.06 20.67
C ALA A 106 5.84 10.58 21.37
N THR A 107 5.09 11.48 20.72
CA THR A 107 3.85 12.00 21.31
C THR A 107 2.76 10.95 21.47
N TRP A 108 2.80 9.84 20.72
CA TRP A 108 1.85 8.74 20.92
C TRP A 108 1.98 8.15 22.33
N LEU A 109 3.18 8.10 22.89
CA LEU A 109 3.41 7.56 24.23
C LEU A 109 2.96 8.49 25.37
N ASP A 110 2.69 9.76 25.10
CA ASP A 110 2.23 10.72 26.11
C ASP A 110 0.78 10.48 26.55
N ASN A 111 0.05 9.59 25.85
CA ASN A 111 -1.32 9.14 26.15
C ASN A 111 -2.36 10.28 26.28
N LYS A 112 -2.04 11.49 25.84
CA LYS A 112 -2.98 12.61 25.82
C LYS A 112 -3.91 12.45 24.61
N PRO A 113 -5.24 12.40 24.80
CA PRO A 113 -6.16 12.46 23.69
C PRO A 113 -5.84 13.68 22.83
N SER A 114 -5.62 13.45 21.54
CA SER A 114 -5.46 14.57 20.62
C SER A 114 -6.78 15.36 20.55
N GLU A 115 -6.69 16.65 20.21
CA GLU A 115 -7.88 17.49 20.02
C GLU A 115 -8.87 16.86 19.03
N SER A 116 -8.36 16.15 18.01
CA SER A 116 -9.17 15.35 17.09
C SER A 116 -9.93 14.21 17.79
N GLN A 117 -9.31 13.49 18.73
CA GLN A 117 -9.99 12.44 19.48
C GLN A 117 -11.11 13.01 20.36
N GLU A 118 -10.89 14.17 20.96
CA GLU A 118 -11.93 14.85 21.75
C GLU A 118 -13.13 15.26 20.89
N LYS A 119 -12.87 15.80 19.70
CA LYS A 119 -13.92 16.16 18.72
C LYS A 119 -14.69 14.91 18.28
N LEU A 120 -13.99 13.84 17.93
CA LEU A 120 -14.61 12.58 17.50
C LEU A 120 -15.41 11.92 18.63
N ARG A 121 -14.93 12.00 19.87
CA ARG A 121 -15.65 11.52 21.06
C ARG A 121 -17.00 12.20 21.20
N LYS A 122 -17.06 13.54 21.08
CA LYS A 122 -18.33 14.30 21.14
C LYS A 122 -19.31 13.91 20.03
N LEU A 123 -18.81 13.56 18.85
CA LEU A 123 -19.63 13.06 17.73
C LEU A 123 -20.10 11.62 17.99
N ALA A 124 -19.23 10.77 18.53
CA ALA A 124 -19.53 9.37 18.81
C ALA A 124 -20.62 9.17 19.86
N VAL A 125 -20.76 10.08 20.84
CA VAL A 125 -21.84 10.06 21.85
C VAL A 125 -23.24 9.99 21.22
N ARG A 126 -23.40 10.48 19.98
CA ARG A 126 -24.69 10.51 19.28
C ARG A 126 -25.01 9.23 18.50
N VAL A 127 -24.07 8.30 18.41
CA VAL A 127 -24.19 7.08 17.58
C VAL A 127 -23.82 5.88 18.44
N GLY A 128 -24.73 4.92 18.63
CA GLY A 128 -24.47 3.70 19.39
C GLY A 128 -23.19 3.01 18.89
N GLN A 129 -22.18 2.93 19.76
CA GLN A 129 -20.86 2.39 19.42
C GLN A 129 -20.76 0.92 19.80
N ARG A 130 -20.57 0.04 18.81
CA ARG A 130 -20.58 -1.43 19.00
C ARG A 130 -19.45 -1.97 19.88
N ASN A 131 -18.34 -1.23 20.05
CA ASN A 131 -17.19 -1.74 20.79
C ASN A 131 -17.10 -1.24 22.25
N ILE A 132 -18.00 -0.36 22.69
CA ILE A 132 -18.06 0.04 24.11
C ILE A 132 -18.42 -1.19 24.95
N GLY A 133 -17.70 -1.38 26.06
CA GLY A 133 -17.89 -2.53 26.95
C GLY A 133 -17.10 -3.77 26.53
N LEU A 134 -16.45 -3.79 25.36
CA LEU A 134 -15.57 -4.87 24.96
C LEU A 134 -14.21 -4.76 25.66
N LYS A 135 -13.54 -5.89 25.91
CA LYS A 135 -12.16 -5.88 26.39
C LYS A 135 -11.23 -5.33 25.32
N CYS A 136 -10.27 -4.51 25.74
CA CYS A 136 -9.24 -3.99 24.87
C CYS A 136 -8.34 -5.15 24.41
N ILE A 137 -8.51 -5.53 23.15
CA ILE A 137 -7.76 -6.59 22.47
C ILE A 137 -7.35 -6.03 21.12
N GLY A 138 -6.18 -6.38 20.63
CA GLY A 138 -5.85 -6.10 19.24
C GLY A 138 -4.68 -6.92 18.73
N PRO A 139 -4.28 -6.67 17.47
CA PRO A 139 -3.24 -7.46 16.81
C PRO A 139 -1.88 -7.23 17.48
N ARG A 140 -1.19 -8.29 17.89
CA ARG A 140 0.19 -8.13 18.40
C ARG A 140 1.10 -7.54 17.32
N ARG A 141 0.90 -7.99 16.08
CA ARG A 141 1.63 -7.58 14.87
C ARG A 141 0.72 -7.80 13.65
N VAL A 142 0.82 -6.95 12.63
CA VAL A 142 0.15 -7.17 11.33
C VAL A 142 1.24 -7.30 10.28
N GLU A 143 1.20 -8.38 9.50
CA GLU A 143 2.18 -8.65 8.45
C GLU A 143 1.46 -9.08 7.17
N GLU A 144 1.62 -8.33 6.09
CA GLU A 144 0.92 -8.57 4.81
C GLU A 144 -0.61 -8.69 4.96
N GLY A 145 -1.22 -7.81 5.74
CA GLY A 145 -2.66 -7.87 6.02
C GLY A 145 -3.07 -8.98 7.01
N LEU A 146 -2.16 -9.89 7.38
CA LEU A 146 -2.44 -10.96 8.33
C LEU A 146 -2.14 -10.52 9.77
N VAL A 147 -3.10 -10.74 10.67
CA VAL A 147 -2.95 -10.49 12.11
C VAL A 147 -2.16 -11.64 12.74
N LEU A 148 -0.91 -11.37 13.13
CA LEU A 148 -0.05 -12.33 13.83
C LEU A 148 -0.30 -12.25 15.35
N GLY A 149 -1.35 -12.93 15.78
CA GLY A 149 -1.73 -13.09 17.19
C GLY A 149 -2.48 -11.91 17.78
N THR A 150 -3.09 -12.15 18.93
CA THR A 150 -3.84 -11.15 19.71
C THR A 150 -3.08 -10.79 20.98
N GLU A 151 -3.03 -9.50 21.30
CA GLU A 151 -2.45 -8.97 22.52
C GLU A 151 -3.57 -8.39 23.38
N ALA A 152 -3.75 -8.94 24.57
CA ALA A 152 -4.65 -8.38 25.57
C ALA A 152 -4.05 -7.09 26.15
N CYS A 153 -4.91 -6.16 26.57
CA CYS A 153 -4.45 -4.95 27.25
C CYS A 153 -3.70 -5.31 28.54
N PRO A 154 -2.46 -4.81 28.74
CA PRO A 154 -1.72 -5.07 29.97
C PRO A 154 -2.41 -4.51 31.23
N ASN A 155 -3.30 -3.53 31.06
CA ASN A 155 -4.09 -2.94 32.14
C ASN A 155 -5.52 -3.53 32.23
N GLY A 156 -5.82 -4.61 31.50
CA GLY A 156 -7.15 -5.25 31.52
C GLY A 156 -8.31 -4.33 31.09
N ALA A 157 -8.00 -3.24 30.38
CA ALA A 157 -8.97 -2.17 30.10
C ALA A 157 -10.19 -2.66 29.31
N THR A 158 -11.35 -2.15 29.68
CA THR A 158 -12.58 -2.25 28.89
C THR A 158 -12.75 -0.97 28.09
N ILE A 159 -13.08 -1.09 26.81
CA ILE A 159 -13.25 0.04 25.90
C ILE A 159 -14.44 0.89 26.35
N SER A 160 -14.21 2.19 26.51
CA SER A 160 -15.21 3.18 26.91
C SER A 160 -15.07 4.45 26.06
N LEU A 161 -15.95 5.44 26.29
CA LEU A 161 -15.85 6.72 25.59
C LEU A 161 -14.61 7.53 26.03
N GLU A 162 -14.12 7.28 27.24
CA GLU A 162 -12.99 8.00 27.84
C GLU A 162 -11.65 7.45 27.36
N ASN A 163 -11.57 6.13 27.11
CA ASN A 163 -10.31 5.46 26.81
C ASN A 163 -10.24 4.87 25.39
N GLY A 164 -11.34 4.86 24.64
CA GLY A 164 -11.37 4.30 23.29
C GLY A 164 -10.69 5.19 22.25
N VAL A 165 -10.16 4.58 21.19
CA VAL A 165 -9.69 5.33 20.03
C VAL A 165 -10.81 5.47 19.02
N PHE A 166 -11.17 6.71 18.70
CA PHE A 166 -12.18 7.03 17.71
C PHE A 166 -11.54 7.17 16.32
N LYS A 167 -12.21 6.63 15.30
CA LYS A 167 -11.85 6.77 13.89
C LYS A 167 -13.02 7.36 13.14
N GLU A 168 -12.75 8.43 12.41
CA GLU A 168 -13.73 9.00 11.48
C GLU A 168 -13.93 8.03 10.30
N ARG A 169 -15.18 7.82 9.93
CA ARG A 169 -15.62 7.14 8.71
C ARG A 169 -16.48 8.12 7.91
N PRO A 170 -16.65 7.95 6.59
CA PRO A 170 -17.34 8.91 5.72
C PRO A 170 -18.73 9.36 6.19
N LYS A 171 -19.42 8.57 7.03
CA LYS A 171 -20.76 8.88 7.54
C LYS A 171 -20.92 8.66 9.05
N THR A 172 -19.92 8.12 9.74
CA THR A 172 -20.03 7.71 11.14
C THR A 172 -18.70 7.89 11.87
N VAL A 173 -18.75 7.98 13.19
CA VAL A 173 -17.55 7.78 14.01
C VAL A 173 -17.58 6.35 14.50
N GLY A 174 -16.51 5.61 14.27
CA GLY A 174 -16.28 4.30 14.86
C GLY A 174 -15.33 4.39 16.04
N ILE A 175 -15.37 3.39 16.92
CA ILE A 175 -14.39 3.18 18.00
C ILE A 175 -13.55 1.94 17.66
N LYS A 176 -12.22 1.98 17.82
CA LYS A 176 -11.35 0.82 17.63
C LYS A 176 -11.51 -0.18 18.79
N PHE A 177 -11.03 -1.41 18.58
CA PHE A 177 -11.00 -2.46 19.62
C PHE A 177 -9.88 -2.26 20.66
N ARG A 178 -9.02 -1.26 20.48
CA ARG A 178 -7.93 -0.91 21.42
C ARG A 178 -8.25 0.38 22.16
N CYS A 179 -7.86 0.44 23.44
CA CYS A 179 -7.83 1.68 24.19
C CYS A 179 -6.67 2.55 23.67
N ILE A 180 -6.71 3.85 23.97
CA ILE A 180 -5.76 4.85 23.50
C ILE A 180 -4.32 4.51 23.82
N ASN A 181 -4.05 3.99 25.03
CA ASN A 181 -2.70 3.60 25.42
C ASN A 181 -2.19 2.41 24.59
N CYS A 182 -3.04 1.41 24.35
CA CYS A 182 -2.69 0.22 23.58
C CYS A 182 -2.54 0.53 22.08
N ASP A 183 -3.43 1.35 21.51
CA ASP A 183 -3.33 1.79 20.11
C ASP A 183 -2.09 2.65 19.91
N SER A 184 -1.79 3.56 20.84
CA SER A 184 -0.61 4.43 20.76
C SER A 184 0.69 3.65 20.88
N ARG A 185 0.78 2.68 21.81
CA ARG A 185 1.93 1.77 21.91
C ARG A 185 2.06 0.89 20.68
N TYR A 186 0.95 0.42 20.12
CA TYR A 186 0.94 -0.34 18.87
C TYR A 186 1.49 0.49 17.71
N LEU A 187 0.99 1.72 17.51
CA LEU A 187 1.49 2.66 16.50
C LEU A 187 2.98 2.96 16.69
N PHE A 188 3.42 3.16 17.93
CA PHE A 188 4.83 3.39 18.23
C PHE A 188 5.69 2.18 17.84
N LYS A 189 5.29 0.96 18.24
CA LYS A 189 6.01 -0.28 17.88
C LYS A 189 6.06 -0.48 16.36
N GLU A 190 4.94 -0.26 15.67
CA GLU A 190 4.88 -0.31 14.21
C GLU A 190 5.88 0.70 13.61
N PHE A 191 5.89 1.94 14.10
CA PHE A 191 6.86 2.95 13.64
C PHE A 191 8.31 2.51 13.86
N LEU A 192 8.64 1.94 15.03
CA LEU A 192 9.99 1.45 15.27
C LEU A 192 10.37 0.38 14.26
N TRP A 193 9.50 -0.61 14.10
CA TRP A 193 9.75 -1.75 13.24
C TRP A 193 9.87 -1.33 11.77
N HIS A 194 8.97 -0.47 11.29
CA HIS A 194 9.00 0.08 9.93
C HIS A 194 10.26 0.90 9.61
N ASN A 195 10.96 1.36 10.64
CA ASN A 195 12.17 2.20 10.53
C ASN A 195 13.43 1.52 11.09
N PHE A 196 13.38 0.23 11.45
CA PHE A 196 14.50 -0.52 12.05
C PHE A 196 15.06 0.13 13.32
N LEU A 197 14.20 0.76 14.10
CA LEU A 197 14.52 1.48 15.34
C LEU A 197 14.25 0.67 16.60
N ASP A 198 13.81 -0.58 16.49
CA ASP A 198 13.57 -1.49 17.60
C ASP A 198 14.88 -2.07 18.14
N ALA A 199 15.06 -2.04 19.46
CA ALA A 199 16.27 -2.55 20.10
C ALA A 199 16.44 -4.05 19.93
N ASP A 200 17.67 -4.49 19.68
CA ASP A 200 17.98 -5.92 19.71
C ASP A 200 17.76 -6.47 21.12
N ALA A 201 17.40 -7.75 21.24
CA ALA A 201 17.11 -8.39 22.53
C ALA A 201 18.28 -8.31 23.54
N SER A 202 19.52 -8.17 23.04
CA SER A 202 20.74 -8.04 23.85
C SER A 202 21.19 -6.59 24.08
N GLN A 203 20.54 -5.62 23.45
CA GLN A 203 20.96 -4.22 23.52
C GLN A 203 20.51 -3.59 24.84
N GLY A 204 21.49 -3.17 25.67
CA GLY A 204 21.22 -2.46 26.92
C GLY A 204 21.36 -0.93 26.84
N TRP A 205 22.02 -0.42 25.79
CA TRP A 205 22.48 0.97 25.71
C TRP A 205 22.24 1.57 24.33
N CYS A 206 22.10 2.89 24.28
CA CYS A 206 21.83 3.63 23.04
C CYS A 206 22.86 3.35 21.94
N ALA A 207 22.38 3.07 20.72
CA ALA A 207 23.20 2.79 19.53
C ALA A 207 23.93 4.01 18.95
N ALA A 208 23.67 5.22 19.45
CA ALA A 208 24.38 6.40 19.00
C ALA A 208 25.83 6.37 19.51
N ASN A 209 26.78 6.74 18.64
CA ASN A 209 28.21 6.72 18.98
C ASN A 209 28.50 7.43 20.31
N ASN A 210 29.20 6.72 21.20
CA ASN A 210 29.60 7.20 22.53
C ASN A 210 28.43 7.54 23.49
N CYS A 211 27.21 7.06 23.24
CA CYS A 211 26.06 7.32 24.11
C CYS A 211 25.79 6.16 25.08
N LEU A 212 26.15 6.33 26.35
CA LEU A 212 25.89 5.35 27.42
C LEU A 212 24.52 5.54 28.11
N LYS A 213 23.58 6.26 27.47
CA LYS A 213 22.23 6.41 28.03
C LYS A 213 21.43 5.13 27.81
N PRO A 214 20.52 4.76 28.74
CA PRO A 214 19.65 3.62 28.56
C PRO A 214 18.73 3.80 27.35
N LEU A 215 18.26 2.67 26.83
CA LEU A 215 17.27 2.62 25.77
C LEU A 215 15.95 3.26 26.20
N TRP A 216 15.24 3.85 25.26
CA TRP A 216 13.95 4.45 25.51
C TRP A 216 12.85 3.63 24.86
N GLU A 217 11.90 3.11 25.65
CA GLU A 217 10.66 2.45 25.18
C GLU A 217 10.88 1.37 24.12
N GLY A 218 11.95 0.58 24.27
CA GLY A 218 12.30 -0.50 23.33
C GLY A 218 12.94 -0.02 22.02
N THR A 219 13.28 1.27 21.90
CA THR A 219 14.04 1.78 20.74
C THR A 219 15.53 1.48 20.86
N LYS A 220 16.25 1.40 19.73
CA LYS A 220 17.73 1.34 19.65
C LYS A 220 18.41 2.58 20.23
N PHE A 221 17.67 3.64 20.53
CA PHE A 221 18.22 4.93 20.95
C PHE A 221 17.74 5.33 22.35
N CYS A 222 18.46 6.24 22.99
CA CYS A 222 17.89 6.99 24.11
C CYS A 222 16.92 8.05 23.55
N ARG A 223 16.01 8.57 24.38
CA ARG A 223 14.99 9.55 23.95
C ARG A 223 15.56 10.74 23.19
N VAL A 224 16.72 11.25 23.60
CA VAL A 224 17.37 12.41 22.96
C VAL A 224 17.82 12.09 21.53
N HIS A 225 18.42 10.91 21.32
CA HIS A 225 18.87 10.51 19.99
C HIS A 225 17.71 10.05 19.11
N PHE A 226 16.70 9.40 19.68
CA PHE A 226 15.48 9.07 18.95
C PHE A 226 14.81 10.32 18.38
N LEU A 227 14.60 11.38 19.18
CA LEU A 227 13.97 12.63 18.72
C LEU A 227 14.79 13.40 17.69
N ARG A 228 16.08 13.10 17.56
CA ARG A 228 16.98 13.69 16.55
C ARG A 228 17.13 12.83 15.31
N TRP A 229 16.77 11.55 15.40
CA TRP A 229 16.84 10.63 14.28
C TRP A 229 15.88 11.07 13.20
N LYS A 230 16.37 11.05 11.97
CA LYS A 230 15.58 11.26 10.77
C LYS A 230 15.63 10.00 9.89
N PRO A 231 14.60 9.74 9.07
CA PRO A 231 14.61 8.64 8.11
C PRO A 231 15.85 8.60 7.23
N GLU A 232 16.41 9.77 6.90
CA GLU A 232 17.62 9.89 6.08
C GLU A 232 18.91 9.54 6.85
N ASP A 233 18.89 9.60 8.19
CA ASP A 233 20.05 9.34 9.07
C ASP A 233 20.35 7.84 9.22
N PHE A 234 19.62 6.98 8.52
CA PHE A 234 19.91 5.57 8.27
C PHE A 234 20.65 4.86 9.42
N ALA A 235 19.89 4.49 10.44
CA ALA A 235 20.43 3.80 11.61
C ALA A 235 20.62 2.28 11.38
N LEU A 236 20.71 1.81 10.13
CA LEU A 236 21.35 0.50 9.94
C LEU A 236 22.83 0.70 10.24
N ASP A 237 23.26 0.06 11.32
CA ASP A 237 24.67 -0.04 11.62
C ASP A 237 25.42 -0.65 10.42
N GLN A 238 26.72 -0.38 10.36
CA GLN A 238 27.53 -0.82 9.23
C GLN A 238 27.48 -2.35 9.02
N GLN A 239 27.28 -3.13 10.09
CA GLN A 239 27.18 -4.57 10.04
C GLN A 239 25.84 -5.01 9.42
N SER A 240 24.71 -4.39 9.78
CA SER A 240 23.42 -4.60 9.14
C SER A 240 23.46 -4.31 7.64
N ILE A 241 24.13 -3.25 7.20
CA ILE A 241 24.32 -2.94 5.77
C ILE A 241 25.13 -4.04 5.08
N VAL A 242 26.22 -4.50 5.69
CA VAL A 242 27.06 -5.57 5.15
C VAL A 242 26.26 -6.88 5.04
N GLU A 243 25.45 -7.19 6.05
CA GLU A 243 24.59 -8.37 6.07
C GLU A 243 23.52 -8.32 4.98
N LEU A 244 22.81 -7.19 4.83
CA LEU A 244 21.81 -7.02 3.76
C LEU A 244 22.44 -7.12 2.37
N LYS A 245 23.63 -6.55 2.16
CA LYS A 245 24.38 -6.73 0.91
C LYS A 245 24.73 -8.19 0.66
N ARG A 246 25.15 -8.92 1.70
CA ARG A 246 25.45 -10.36 1.60
C ARG A 246 24.21 -11.17 1.26
N LEU A 247 23.09 -10.93 1.94
CA LEU A 247 21.80 -11.57 1.68
C LEU A 247 21.31 -11.31 0.26
N PHE A 248 21.37 -10.05 -0.19
CA PHE A 248 21.01 -9.72 -1.56
C PHE A 248 21.94 -10.38 -2.58
N SER A 249 23.25 -10.42 -2.32
CA SER A 249 24.21 -11.09 -3.20
C SER A 249 23.91 -12.58 -3.34
N LEU A 250 23.51 -13.24 -2.25
CA LEU A 250 23.04 -14.63 -2.25
C LEU A 250 21.76 -14.78 -3.08
N ALA A 251 20.80 -13.88 -2.92
CA ALA A 251 19.58 -13.90 -3.74
C ALA A 251 19.87 -13.64 -5.23
N ALA A 252 20.83 -12.77 -5.54
CA ALA A 252 21.22 -12.39 -6.89
C ALA A 252 22.07 -13.46 -7.60
N SER A 253 22.65 -14.42 -6.85
CA SER A 253 23.31 -15.58 -7.45
C SER A 253 22.34 -16.65 -7.95
N GLU A 254 21.07 -16.59 -7.52
CA GLU A 254 20.01 -17.46 -8.01
C GLU A 254 19.25 -16.81 -9.16
N LYS A 255 18.68 -17.63 -10.05
CA LYS A 255 17.84 -17.11 -11.13
C LYS A 255 16.52 -16.57 -10.55
N TRP A 256 16.20 -15.32 -10.85
CA TRP A 256 14.90 -14.74 -10.49
C TRP A 256 13.83 -15.22 -11.47
N LEU A 257 12.65 -15.51 -10.93
CA LEU A 257 11.50 -15.97 -11.69
C LEU A 257 10.56 -14.78 -11.84
N PRO A 258 10.35 -14.28 -13.06
CA PRO A 258 9.40 -13.21 -13.26
C PRO A 258 7.97 -13.71 -13.08
N GLY A 259 7.16 -12.94 -12.36
CA GLY A 259 5.73 -13.13 -12.32
C GLY A 259 5.13 -13.08 -13.73
N SER A 260 3.96 -13.71 -13.91
CA SER A 260 3.39 -13.96 -15.25
C SER A 260 3.19 -12.71 -16.12
N LYS A 261 2.90 -11.55 -15.52
CA LYS A 261 2.78 -10.27 -16.23
C LYS A 261 4.13 -9.71 -16.65
N ILE A 262 5.10 -9.63 -15.74
CA ILE A 262 6.45 -9.15 -16.06
C ILE A 262 7.13 -10.08 -17.07
N ALA A 263 6.98 -11.39 -16.94
CA ALA A 263 7.55 -12.36 -17.87
C ALA A 263 7.13 -12.11 -19.32
N LYS A 264 5.86 -11.74 -19.55
CA LYS A 264 5.35 -11.39 -20.89
C LYS A 264 6.00 -10.11 -21.43
N VAL A 265 6.11 -9.07 -20.59
CA VAL A 265 6.76 -7.81 -20.96
C VAL A 265 8.24 -8.07 -21.24
N MET A 266 8.96 -8.70 -20.32
CA MET A 266 10.37 -9.09 -20.49
C MET A 266 10.60 -9.90 -21.75
N LYS A 267 9.80 -10.94 -22.02
CA LYS A 267 9.97 -11.76 -23.22
C LYS A 267 9.82 -10.91 -24.49
N LYS A 268 8.86 -9.99 -24.50
CA LYS A 268 8.62 -9.06 -25.61
C LYS A 268 9.77 -8.05 -25.77
N GLU A 269 10.32 -7.54 -24.67
CA GLU A 269 11.43 -6.58 -24.72
C GLU A 269 12.74 -7.26 -25.11
N ILE A 270 13.04 -8.44 -24.55
CA ILE A 270 14.22 -9.24 -24.90
C ILE A 270 14.14 -9.73 -26.36
N SER A 271 12.96 -10.11 -26.86
CA SER A 271 12.82 -10.54 -28.26
C SER A 271 12.98 -9.40 -29.26
N ASN A 272 12.66 -8.18 -28.84
CA ASN A 272 12.68 -7.00 -29.70
C ASN A 272 13.94 -6.16 -29.49
N GLN A 273 15.16 -6.74 -29.44
CA GLN A 273 16.46 -6.05 -29.23
C GLN A 273 16.75 -4.81 -30.12
N LYS A 274 15.82 -4.36 -30.98
CA LYS A 274 15.81 -3.00 -31.53
C LYS A 274 15.28 -2.03 -30.48
N ALA A 275 16.08 -0.99 -30.19
CA ALA A 275 15.78 0.12 -29.28
C ALA A 275 14.27 0.34 -29.15
N LEU A 276 13.73 0.00 -27.97
CA LEU A 276 12.32 0.18 -27.72
C LEU A 276 11.99 1.66 -27.86
N PRO A 277 10.83 2.00 -28.44
CA PRO A 277 10.32 3.36 -28.29
C PRO A 277 10.31 3.68 -26.79
N PRO A 278 10.86 4.84 -26.37
CA PRO A 278 10.92 5.26 -24.96
C PRO A 278 9.58 5.13 -24.20
N ALA A 279 8.48 5.11 -24.95
CA ALA A 279 7.10 5.09 -24.50
C ALA A 279 6.53 3.75 -24.03
N ARG A 280 7.22 2.63 -24.21
CA ARG A 280 6.62 1.30 -23.94
C ARG A 280 6.56 0.94 -22.48
N LEU A 281 7.59 1.31 -21.72
CA LEU A 281 7.74 1.00 -20.31
C LEU A 281 8.16 2.25 -19.55
N VAL A 282 7.27 2.74 -18.70
CA VAL A 282 7.44 4.01 -17.97
C VAL A 282 7.37 3.73 -16.47
N ASN A 283 8.37 4.19 -15.74
CA ASN A 283 8.42 4.13 -14.29
C ASN A 283 7.70 5.36 -13.74
N ILE A 284 6.80 5.17 -12.79
CA ILE A 284 6.00 6.22 -12.19
C ILE A 284 6.20 6.22 -10.68
N ASP A 285 6.24 7.43 -10.13
CA ASP A 285 6.01 7.69 -8.72
C ASP A 285 5.22 9.00 -8.59
N LEU A 286 4.41 9.12 -7.53
CA LEU A 286 3.65 10.33 -7.23
C LEU A 286 3.89 10.76 -5.78
N GLU A 287 3.97 12.06 -5.57
CA GLU A 287 3.75 12.64 -4.25
C GLU A 287 2.29 13.04 -4.13
N PHE A 288 1.58 12.53 -3.12
CA PHE A 288 0.14 12.76 -3.00
C PHE A 288 -0.36 12.76 -1.55
N SER A 289 -1.64 13.06 -1.38
CA SER A 289 -2.39 12.86 -0.13
C SER A 289 -3.58 11.95 -0.41
N PHE A 290 -3.83 10.92 0.40
CA PHE A 290 -4.99 10.03 0.20
C PHE A 290 -6.32 10.67 0.57
N ASN A 291 -6.30 11.74 1.35
CA ASN A 291 -7.47 12.55 1.62
C ASN A 291 -7.00 14.01 1.53
N PRO A 292 -7.39 14.77 0.50
CA PRO A 292 -8.49 14.56 -0.43
C PRO A 292 -8.17 13.79 -1.74
N ARG A 293 -7.20 12.86 -1.78
CA ARG A 293 -6.73 12.21 -3.03
C ARG A 293 -6.11 13.21 -4.02
N GLU A 294 -5.30 14.15 -3.50
CA GLU A 294 -4.64 15.19 -4.30
C GLU A 294 -3.20 14.78 -4.65
N VAL A 295 -2.84 14.88 -5.93
CA VAL A 295 -1.49 14.70 -6.47
C VAL A 295 -0.74 16.02 -6.37
N TYR A 296 0.37 16.01 -5.64
CA TYR A 296 1.24 17.16 -5.40
C TYR A 296 2.41 17.25 -6.37
N GLN A 297 2.96 16.11 -6.80
CA GLN A 297 4.03 16.02 -7.79
C GLN A 297 3.86 14.75 -8.62
N ILE A 298 4.16 14.85 -9.92
CA ILE A 298 4.19 13.72 -10.85
C ILE A 298 5.63 13.51 -11.30
N GLY A 299 6.14 12.29 -11.16
CA GLY A 299 7.44 11.88 -11.68
C GLY A 299 7.32 10.67 -12.58
N LEU A 300 7.75 10.81 -13.84
CA LEU A 300 7.84 9.73 -14.81
C LEU A 300 9.25 9.62 -15.36
N ALA A 301 9.78 8.41 -15.41
CA ALA A 301 11.07 8.11 -16.00
C ALA A 301 10.96 6.95 -16.99
N GLY A 302 11.61 7.10 -18.15
CA GLY A 302 11.79 5.99 -19.09
C GLY A 302 12.68 4.92 -18.47
N VAL A 303 12.62 3.69 -19.01
CA VAL A 303 13.44 2.56 -18.52
C VAL A 303 14.95 2.85 -18.57
N GLU A 304 15.40 3.69 -19.50
CA GLU A 304 16.80 4.12 -19.63
C GLU A 304 17.21 5.22 -18.63
N GLY A 305 16.33 5.61 -17.72
CA GLY A 305 16.55 6.71 -16.78
C GLY A 305 16.39 8.10 -17.41
N THR A 306 15.73 8.21 -18.57
CA THR A 306 15.38 9.50 -19.17
C THR A 306 14.22 10.14 -18.43
N HIS A 307 14.32 11.43 -18.11
CA HIS A 307 13.21 12.20 -17.56
C HIS A 307 12.09 12.30 -18.60
N VAL A 308 10.90 11.81 -18.27
CA VAL A 308 9.72 11.85 -19.15
C VAL A 308 8.80 12.97 -18.73
N LEU A 309 8.38 12.98 -17.46
CA LEU A 309 7.54 14.03 -16.90
C LEU A 309 7.96 14.30 -15.47
N ASP A 310 8.03 15.57 -15.12
CA ASP A 310 8.34 16.02 -13.76
C ASP A 310 7.67 17.38 -13.60
N CYS A 311 6.52 17.40 -12.92
CA CYS A 311 5.73 18.60 -12.77
C CYS A 311 4.91 18.62 -11.49
N LEU A 312 4.53 19.83 -11.07
CA LEU A 312 3.49 20.06 -10.07
C LEU A 312 2.13 20.20 -10.77
N PRO A 313 1.11 19.40 -10.41
CA PRO A 313 -0.22 19.52 -11.00
C PRO A 313 -0.90 20.85 -10.66
N LYS A 314 -1.58 21.43 -11.64
CA LYS A 314 -2.47 22.59 -11.50
C LYS A 314 -3.91 22.16 -11.79
N TYR A 315 -4.70 22.07 -10.73
CA TYR A 315 -6.12 21.75 -10.79
C TYR A 315 -6.93 22.92 -11.35
N SER A 316 -7.92 22.64 -12.21
CA SER A 316 -8.84 23.68 -12.71
C SER A 316 -9.79 24.19 -11.61
N LYS A 317 -10.13 23.32 -10.66
CA LYS A 317 -10.96 23.62 -9.49
C LYS A 317 -10.14 23.42 -8.21
N PRO A 318 -10.25 24.30 -7.21
CA PRO A 318 -9.60 24.10 -5.93
C PRO A 318 -10.11 22.81 -5.25
N SER A 319 -9.24 22.08 -4.56
CA SER A 319 -9.54 20.77 -3.93
C SER A 319 -10.79 20.79 -3.03
N ALA A 320 -11.05 21.92 -2.36
CA ALA A 320 -12.23 22.11 -1.51
C ALA A 320 -13.57 22.04 -2.27
N ALA A 321 -13.59 22.27 -3.59
CA ALA A 321 -14.78 22.19 -4.42
C ALA A 321 -15.04 20.79 -4.99
N ARG A 322 -14.05 19.88 -4.95
CA ARG A 322 -14.16 18.52 -5.50
C ARG A 322 -14.82 17.54 -4.54
N SER A 323 -14.66 17.73 -3.23
CA SER A 323 -15.36 16.91 -2.24
C SER A 323 -16.75 17.49 -1.96
N SER A 324 -17.72 17.15 -2.80
CA SER A 324 -19.12 17.61 -2.69
C SER A 324 -19.84 17.16 -1.41
N SER A 325 -19.23 16.28 -0.60
CA SER A 325 -19.85 15.67 0.58
C SER A 325 -19.24 16.09 1.92
N SER A 326 -18.10 16.79 1.96
CA SER A 326 -17.52 17.26 3.22
C SER A 326 -16.49 18.36 2.98
N SER A 327 -16.87 19.61 3.30
CA SER A 327 -15.98 20.78 3.32
C SER A 327 -15.04 20.79 4.54
N ALA A 328 -14.55 19.62 4.95
CA ALA A 328 -13.62 19.54 6.06
C ALA A 328 -12.35 20.35 5.72
N PRO A 329 -11.95 21.32 6.56
CA PRO A 329 -10.75 22.08 6.32
C PRO A 329 -9.54 21.15 6.32
N LEU A 330 -8.62 21.38 5.37
CA LEU A 330 -7.36 20.63 5.29
C LEU A 330 -6.65 20.63 6.65
N THR A 331 -6.18 19.46 7.05
CA THR A 331 -5.38 19.29 8.26
C THR A 331 -4.08 20.09 8.16
N PHE A 332 -3.50 20.41 9.31
CA PHE A 332 -2.20 21.10 9.34
C PHE A 332 -1.12 20.33 8.57
N CYS A 333 -1.06 19.00 8.72
CA CYS A 333 -0.11 18.15 8.01
C CYS A 333 -0.30 18.23 6.48
N GLN A 334 -1.54 18.12 5.98
CA GLN A 334 -1.84 18.27 4.55
C GLN A 334 -1.39 19.63 4.02
N ARG A 335 -1.64 20.72 4.76
CA ARG A 335 -1.19 22.07 4.36
C ARG A 335 0.33 22.19 4.33
N MET A 336 1.02 21.56 5.29
CA MET A 336 2.49 21.57 5.33
C MET A 336 3.09 20.74 4.20
N LEU A 337 2.52 19.56 3.90
CA LEU A 337 2.93 18.73 2.77
C LEU A 337 2.73 19.48 1.45
N GLY A 338 1.53 20.01 1.20
CA GLY A 338 1.27 20.80 0.00
C GLY A 338 2.20 22.01 -0.15
N LYS A 339 2.57 22.68 0.96
CA LYS A 339 3.58 23.76 0.93
C LYS A 339 4.98 23.24 0.61
N LYS A 340 5.39 22.09 1.17
CA LYS A 340 6.68 21.46 0.90
C LYS A 340 6.83 21.20 -0.60
N PHE A 341 5.86 20.53 -1.21
CA PHE A 341 5.94 20.16 -2.63
C PHE A 341 5.85 21.35 -3.58
N LYS A 342 5.09 22.40 -3.24
CA LYS A 342 5.04 23.64 -4.04
C LYS A 342 6.39 24.36 -4.16
N LEU A 343 7.32 24.10 -3.25
CA LEU A 343 8.67 24.69 -3.26
C LEU A 343 9.70 23.77 -3.91
N MET A 344 9.33 22.54 -4.28
CA MET A 344 10.25 21.61 -4.91
C MET A 344 10.44 21.99 -6.38
N PRO A 345 11.70 22.13 -6.84
CA PRO A 345 11.97 22.40 -8.24
C PRO A 345 11.58 21.18 -9.07
N THR A 346 10.89 21.42 -10.18
CA THR A 346 10.52 20.42 -11.17
C THR A 346 11.00 20.85 -12.56
N ILE A 347 11.35 19.89 -13.41
CA ILE A 347 11.89 20.16 -14.77
C ILE A 347 10.85 20.88 -15.64
N HIS A 348 9.59 20.50 -15.53
CA HIS A 348 8.50 21.07 -16.34
C HIS A 348 7.67 22.11 -15.59
N GLY A 349 8.09 22.50 -14.38
CA GLY A 349 7.36 23.47 -13.56
C GLY A 349 5.98 22.99 -13.15
N THR A 350 5.00 23.88 -13.25
CA THR A 350 3.60 23.61 -12.93
C THR A 350 2.80 23.43 -14.22
N LEU A 351 2.10 22.29 -14.35
CA LEU A 351 1.30 21.97 -15.54
C LEU A 351 -0.16 21.73 -15.15
N ASP A 352 -1.09 22.22 -15.95
CA ASP A 352 -2.49 21.78 -15.88
C ASP A 352 -2.67 20.40 -16.55
N SER A 353 -3.87 19.85 -16.47
CA SER A 353 -4.19 18.54 -17.05
C SER A 353 -3.89 18.47 -18.55
N LYS A 354 -4.23 19.51 -19.32
CA LYS A 354 -3.92 19.61 -20.75
C LYS A 354 -2.41 19.60 -21.02
N GLY A 355 -1.64 20.34 -20.22
CA GLY A 355 -0.18 20.35 -20.27
C GLY A 355 0.42 18.97 -19.99
N VAL A 356 -0.09 18.28 -18.97
CA VAL A 356 0.30 16.89 -18.67
C VAL A 356 -0.02 15.96 -19.83
N VAL A 357 -1.24 15.98 -20.37
CA VAL A 357 -1.63 15.15 -21.54
C VAL A 357 -0.76 15.44 -22.76
N THR A 358 -0.44 16.72 -23.00
CA THR A 358 0.46 17.12 -24.10
C THR A 358 1.84 16.47 -23.92
N LYS A 359 2.40 16.52 -22.70
CA LYS A 359 3.67 15.85 -22.40
C LYS A 359 3.60 14.34 -22.52
N LEU A 360 2.55 13.69 -22.05
CA LEU A 360 2.36 12.25 -22.24
C LEU A 360 2.37 11.88 -23.73
N ASN A 361 1.67 12.65 -24.56
CA ASN A 361 1.65 12.45 -26.02
C ASN A 361 3.01 12.71 -26.69
N GLU A 362 3.78 13.72 -26.25
CA GLU A 362 5.13 13.99 -26.76
C GLU A 362 6.09 12.81 -26.56
N TYR A 363 5.86 11.99 -25.54
CA TYR A 363 6.63 10.77 -25.26
C TYR A 363 5.90 9.49 -25.72
N ASP A 364 4.91 9.61 -26.62
CA ASP A 364 4.09 8.51 -27.14
C ASP A 364 3.44 7.63 -26.05
N ILE A 365 3.18 8.17 -24.86
CA ILE A 365 2.48 7.45 -23.79
C ILE A 365 1.00 7.36 -24.16
N THR A 366 0.49 6.14 -24.17
CA THR A 366 -0.88 5.82 -24.58
C THR A 366 -1.54 4.88 -23.57
N PRO A 367 -2.86 4.59 -23.70
CA PRO A 367 -3.51 3.51 -22.94
C PRO A 367 -2.89 2.12 -23.14
N ASN A 368 -2.00 1.98 -24.13
CA ASN A 368 -1.25 0.75 -24.36
C ASN A 368 0.15 0.73 -23.71
N THR A 369 0.60 1.83 -23.13
CA THR A 369 1.86 1.88 -22.39
C THR A 369 1.80 0.99 -21.16
N THR A 370 2.93 0.37 -20.80
CA THR A 370 3.06 -0.37 -19.55
C THR A 370 3.73 0.52 -18.51
N PHE A 371 3.15 0.61 -17.32
CA PHE A 371 3.73 1.37 -16.23
C PHE A 371 4.39 0.43 -15.22
N VAL A 372 5.45 0.90 -14.58
CA VAL A 372 6.09 0.24 -13.44
C VAL A 372 5.95 1.14 -12.23
N SER A 373 5.50 0.58 -11.10
CA SER A 373 5.39 1.29 -9.81
C SER A 373 6.09 0.48 -8.71
N TRP A 374 6.68 1.19 -7.74
CA TRP A 374 7.27 0.61 -6.53
C TRP A 374 6.24 0.47 -5.40
N GLY A 375 5.14 -0.24 -5.67
CA GLY A 375 4.03 -0.37 -4.73
C GLY A 375 3.47 -1.79 -4.64
N HIS A 376 2.67 -2.03 -3.60
CA HIS A 376 1.84 -3.24 -3.49
C HIS A 376 0.54 -3.14 -4.32
N TRP A 377 0.21 -1.94 -4.78
CA TRP A 377 -1.03 -1.60 -5.48
C TRP A 377 -0.71 -0.57 -6.57
N HIS A 378 -1.61 -0.44 -7.53
CA HIS A 378 -1.46 0.45 -8.69
C HIS A 378 -1.87 1.90 -8.38
N PHE A 379 -1.64 2.36 -7.15
CA PHE A 379 -2.14 3.65 -6.66
C PHE A 379 -1.68 4.82 -7.53
N ASP A 380 -0.41 4.87 -7.90
CA ASP A 380 0.16 5.99 -8.65
C ASP A 380 -0.57 6.21 -9.99
N VAL A 381 -0.72 5.13 -10.78
CA VAL A 381 -1.38 5.21 -12.08
C VAL A 381 -2.88 5.46 -11.93
N SER A 382 -3.54 4.80 -10.96
CA SER A 382 -4.97 5.03 -10.72
C SER A 382 -5.26 6.46 -10.30
N LEU A 383 -4.47 7.02 -9.39
CA LEU A 383 -4.68 8.37 -8.88
C LEU A 383 -4.41 9.43 -9.95
N LEU A 384 -3.36 9.24 -10.75
CA LEU A 384 -3.07 10.11 -11.89
C LEU A 384 -4.21 10.07 -12.92
N ARG A 385 -4.72 8.88 -13.24
CA ARG A 385 -5.84 8.69 -14.16
C ARG A 385 -7.13 9.30 -13.63
N GLU A 386 -7.51 9.04 -12.37
CA GLU A 386 -8.68 9.64 -11.72
C GLU A 386 -8.63 11.17 -11.79
N TRP A 387 -7.47 11.77 -11.50
CA TRP A 387 -7.30 13.21 -11.62
C TRP A 387 -7.53 13.70 -13.06
N LEU A 388 -6.92 13.05 -14.06
CA LEU A 388 -7.09 13.41 -15.47
C LEU A 388 -8.54 13.25 -15.94
N ASP A 389 -9.21 12.18 -15.53
CA ASP A 389 -10.64 11.92 -15.82
C ASP A 389 -11.53 13.03 -15.26
N GLU A 390 -11.29 13.45 -14.01
CA GLU A 390 -12.04 14.55 -13.38
C GLU A 390 -11.80 15.91 -14.05
N GLU A 391 -10.66 16.07 -14.72
CA GLU A 391 -10.34 17.24 -15.55
C GLU A 391 -10.82 17.09 -17.01
N GLY A 392 -11.57 16.03 -17.34
CA GLY A 392 -12.18 15.79 -18.65
C GLY A 392 -11.28 15.10 -19.67
N HIS A 393 -10.17 14.52 -19.24
CA HIS A 393 -9.22 13.81 -20.10
C HIS A 393 -9.30 12.30 -19.88
N HIS A 394 -10.25 11.68 -20.58
CA HIS A 394 -10.51 10.25 -20.51
C HIS A 394 -9.56 9.43 -21.38
N ASP A 395 -9.36 8.17 -20.98
CA ASP A 395 -8.63 7.17 -21.77
C ASP A 395 -7.23 7.64 -22.22
N VAL A 396 -6.53 8.41 -21.37
CA VAL A 396 -5.15 8.84 -21.63
C VAL A 396 -4.15 7.80 -21.13
N LEU A 397 -4.40 7.27 -19.93
CA LEU A 397 -3.51 6.34 -19.24
C LEU A 397 -4.05 4.90 -19.32
N PRO A 398 -3.18 3.90 -19.22
CA PRO A 398 -3.61 2.50 -19.26
C PRO A 398 -4.45 2.11 -18.05
N ASN A 399 -5.15 0.99 -18.20
CA ASN A 399 -5.82 0.33 -17.08
C ASN A 399 -4.81 -0.33 -16.11
N ASN A 400 -5.32 -0.81 -14.96
CA ASN A 400 -4.50 -1.44 -13.91
C ASN A 400 -3.83 -2.74 -14.38
N GLU A 401 -4.31 -3.35 -15.46
CA GLU A 401 -3.75 -4.60 -15.98
C GLU A 401 -2.36 -4.41 -16.60
N ARG A 402 -2.07 -3.19 -17.08
CA ARG A 402 -0.76 -2.80 -17.63
C ARG A 402 0.15 -2.10 -16.61
N VAL A 403 -0.15 -2.24 -15.33
CA VAL A 403 0.73 -1.78 -14.26
C VAL A 403 1.51 -2.98 -13.69
N LEU A 404 2.83 -2.87 -13.73
CA LEU A 404 3.77 -3.82 -13.14
C LEU A 404 4.16 -3.31 -11.74
N LEU A 405 3.95 -4.16 -10.74
CA LEU A 405 4.22 -3.83 -9.35
C LEU A 405 5.57 -4.42 -8.95
N LEU A 406 6.64 -3.69 -9.20
CA LEU A 406 8.01 -4.21 -9.09
C LEU A 406 8.37 -4.64 -7.66
N LEU A 407 7.81 -3.96 -6.65
CA LEU A 407 7.97 -4.31 -5.24
C LEU A 407 7.51 -5.75 -4.95
N LYS A 408 6.36 -6.18 -5.51
CA LYS A 408 5.83 -7.54 -5.35
C LYS A 408 6.77 -8.60 -5.94
N GLU A 409 7.45 -8.23 -7.02
CA GLU A 409 8.31 -9.12 -7.79
C GLU A 409 9.67 -9.32 -7.11
N PHE A 410 10.23 -8.25 -6.53
CA PHE A 410 11.36 -8.35 -5.61
C PHE A 410 11.00 -9.17 -4.37
N ARG A 411 9.86 -8.87 -3.72
CA ARG A 411 9.39 -9.57 -2.52
C ARG A 411 9.25 -11.07 -2.78
N GLY A 412 8.54 -11.45 -3.84
CA GLY A 412 8.31 -12.85 -4.18
C GLY A 412 9.61 -13.64 -4.42
N ASN A 413 10.59 -13.05 -5.11
CA ASN A 413 11.87 -13.71 -5.34
C ASN A 413 12.73 -13.79 -4.07
N LEU A 414 12.82 -12.71 -3.29
CA LEU A 414 13.57 -12.71 -2.04
C LEU A 414 12.99 -13.70 -1.02
N ASP A 415 11.67 -13.70 -0.84
CA ASP A 415 11.02 -14.62 0.09
C ASP A 415 11.18 -16.08 -0.37
N ARG A 416 11.16 -16.35 -1.68
CA ARG A 416 11.40 -17.69 -2.24
C ARG A 416 12.84 -18.16 -2.03
N ILE A 417 13.81 -17.29 -2.24
CA ILE A 417 15.24 -17.66 -2.23
C ILE A 417 15.82 -17.64 -0.82
N LEU A 418 15.53 -16.60 -0.05
CA LEU A 418 16.10 -16.36 1.28
C LEU A 418 15.18 -16.80 2.42
N GLY A 419 13.89 -17.00 2.15
CA GLY A 419 12.86 -17.17 3.18
C GLY A 419 12.28 -15.82 3.66
N LYS A 420 11.09 -15.89 4.27
CA LYS A 420 10.36 -14.71 4.76
C LYS A 420 11.07 -14.00 5.92
N GLU A 421 11.81 -14.70 6.76
CA GLU A 421 12.46 -14.13 7.96
C GLU A 421 14.00 -14.12 7.82
N CYS A 422 14.49 -13.66 6.67
CA CYS A 422 15.91 -13.74 6.32
C CYS A 422 16.83 -12.70 6.98
N PHE A 423 16.30 -11.68 7.66
CA PHE A 423 17.09 -10.62 8.28
C PHE A 423 16.60 -10.35 9.71
N HIS A 424 17.33 -10.88 10.70
CA HIS A 424 17.04 -10.73 12.13
C HIS A 424 15.60 -11.11 12.56
N GLY A 425 15.01 -12.14 11.93
CA GLY A 425 13.61 -12.53 12.18
C GLY A 425 12.59 -11.65 11.45
N HIS A 426 13.06 -10.81 10.53
CA HIS A 426 12.26 -9.96 9.67
C HIS A 426 12.51 -10.27 8.20
N ARG A 427 11.61 -9.75 7.36
CA ARG A 427 11.77 -9.81 5.91
C ARG A 427 12.88 -8.90 5.45
N PHE A 428 13.40 -9.20 4.27
CA PHE A 428 14.32 -8.30 3.58
C PHE A 428 13.67 -6.91 3.39
N PRO A 429 14.30 -5.81 3.81
CA PRO A 429 13.76 -4.45 3.65
C PRO A 429 13.68 -4.07 2.17
N LEU A 430 12.49 -3.67 1.72
CA LEU A 430 12.25 -3.22 0.35
C LEU A 430 11.69 -1.80 0.26
N LYS A 431 11.74 -1.00 1.33
CA LYS A 431 11.43 0.43 1.16
C LYS A 431 12.51 1.03 0.26
N LEU A 432 12.09 1.80 -0.74
CA LEU A 432 13.01 2.34 -1.76
C LEU A 432 14.16 3.15 -1.14
N PRO A 433 13.92 4.03 -0.14
CA PRO A 433 15.00 4.73 0.57
C PRO A 433 16.05 3.80 1.18
N PHE A 434 15.66 2.56 1.51
CA PHE A 434 16.54 1.58 2.14
C PHE A 434 17.27 0.69 1.14
N VAL A 435 16.52 0.06 0.25
CA VAL A 435 17.07 -0.93 -0.68
C VAL A 435 17.95 -0.26 -1.73
N PHE A 436 17.58 0.93 -2.20
CA PHE A 436 18.33 1.62 -3.25
C PHE A 436 19.81 1.88 -2.89
N PRO A 437 20.16 2.53 -1.76
CA PRO A 437 21.56 2.75 -1.39
C PRO A 437 22.32 1.47 -0.99
N ILE A 438 21.61 0.41 -0.59
CA ILE A 438 22.23 -0.92 -0.39
C ILE A 438 22.71 -1.47 -1.73
N LEU A 439 21.89 -1.29 -2.77
CA LEU A 439 22.13 -1.85 -4.09
C LEU A 439 23.08 -0.99 -4.92
N PHE A 440 22.77 0.29 -5.12
CA PHE A 440 23.54 1.18 -5.99
C PHE A 440 24.65 1.93 -5.24
N GLY A 441 24.66 1.86 -3.91
CA GLY A 441 25.65 2.52 -3.05
C GLY A 441 25.24 3.93 -2.64
N LYS A 442 25.77 4.40 -1.50
CA LYS A 442 25.50 5.75 -0.96
C LYS A 442 26.07 6.89 -1.82
N GLY A 443 26.98 6.58 -2.75
CA GLY A 443 27.57 7.55 -3.67
C GLY A 443 26.78 7.75 -4.96
N ASP A 444 25.70 6.99 -5.17
CA ASP A 444 24.82 7.19 -6.32
C ASP A 444 24.11 8.57 -6.20
N PRO A 445 24.02 9.36 -7.28
CA PRO A 445 23.45 10.71 -7.25
C PRO A 445 21.94 10.77 -6.90
N LEU A 446 21.24 9.64 -6.94
CA LEU A 446 19.84 9.51 -6.54
C LEU A 446 19.68 9.06 -5.09
N ALA A 447 20.71 8.49 -4.46
CA ALA A 447 20.63 7.97 -3.10
C ALA A 447 20.36 9.08 -2.08
N GLY A 448 19.39 8.83 -1.17
CA GLY A 448 19.03 9.77 -0.10
C GLY A 448 18.22 10.99 -0.55
N ARG A 449 17.75 11.00 -1.81
CA ARG A 449 16.93 12.10 -2.38
C ARG A 449 15.47 11.70 -2.61
N ASN A 450 15.00 10.68 -1.89
CA ASN A 450 13.62 10.19 -1.94
C ASN A 450 12.63 11.26 -1.45
N HIS A 451 11.34 10.99 -1.63
CA HIS A 451 10.26 11.96 -1.46
C HIS A 451 10.32 13.09 -2.49
N ASN A 452 10.77 12.73 -3.68
CA ASN A 452 10.73 13.54 -4.88
C ASN A 452 10.36 12.61 -6.02
N ALA A 453 9.12 12.74 -6.51
CA ALA A 453 8.54 11.80 -7.45
C ALA A 453 9.46 11.48 -8.65
N ILE A 454 10.15 12.47 -9.23
CA ILE A 454 11.04 12.19 -10.36
C ILE A 454 12.31 11.43 -9.95
N VAL A 455 12.85 11.70 -8.77
CA VAL A 455 13.99 10.95 -8.24
C VAL A 455 13.59 9.51 -7.96
N ASP A 456 12.44 9.31 -7.31
CA ASP A 456 11.92 7.99 -6.97
C ASP A 456 11.58 7.20 -8.25
N ALA A 457 11.02 7.84 -9.28
CA ALA A 457 10.81 7.23 -10.60
C ALA A 457 12.12 6.85 -11.30
N LEU A 458 13.19 7.65 -11.18
CA LEU A 458 14.51 7.32 -11.73
C LEU A 458 15.19 6.17 -10.97
N GLN A 459 15.07 6.15 -9.64
CA GLN A 459 15.52 5.03 -8.82
C GLN A 459 14.77 3.76 -9.23
N LEU A 460 13.45 3.86 -9.43
CA LEU A 460 12.62 2.77 -9.92
C LEU A 460 13.07 2.29 -11.30
N ALA A 461 13.44 3.18 -12.22
CA ALA A 461 14.00 2.80 -13.51
C ALA A 461 15.28 1.94 -13.37
N GLN A 462 16.19 2.32 -12.47
CA GLN A 462 17.38 1.52 -12.18
C GLN A 462 17.04 0.17 -11.55
N MET A 463 16.07 0.14 -10.61
CA MET A 463 15.57 -1.10 -10.01
C MET A 463 14.91 -2.03 -11.04
N THR A 464 14.18 -1.48 -12.01
CA THR A 464 13.57 -2.21 -13.13
C THR A 464 14.63 -2.88 -13.98
N ASN A 465 15.69 -2.15 -14.35
CA ASN A 465 16.81 -2.72 -15.11
C ASN A 465 17.54 -3.82 -14.33
N LEU A 466 17.82 -3.58 -13.05
CA LEU A 466 18.41 -4.59 -12.18
C LEU A 466 17.55 -5.86 -12.13
N TYR A 467 16.24 -5.72 -12.00
CA TYR A 467 15.34 -6.86 -12.00
C TYR A 467 15.40 -7.67 -13.31
N PHE A 468 15.45 -6.98 -14.45
CA PHE A 468 15.61 -7.63 -15.75
C PHE A 468 16.92 -8.41 -15.83
N ASP A 469 18.01 -7.85 -15.30
CA ASP A 469 19.30 -8.53 -15.23
C ASP A 469 19.25 -9.78 -14.33
N LEU A 470 18.59 -9.70 -13.18
CA LEU A 470 18.44 -10.82 -12.22
C LEU A 470 17.58 -11.98 -12.75
N CYS A 471 16.67 -11.69 -13.66
CA CYS A 471 15.83 -12.69 -14.31
C CYS A 471 16.56 -13.44 -15.44
N ASN A 472 17.68 -12.91 -15.93
CA ASN A 472 18.52 -13.60 -16.91
C ASN A 472 19.25 -14.79 -16.25
N PRO A 473 19.55 -15.87 -17.00
CA PRO A 473 20.32 -16.99 -16.48
C PRO A 473 21.70 -16.51 -15.97
N PRO A 474 22.17 -17.00 -14.80
CA PRO A 474 23.52 -16.75 -14.33
C PRO A 474 24.55 -17.15 -15.40
N GLY A 475 25.48 -16.26 -15.74
CA GLY A 475 26.52 -16.51 -16.74
C GLY A 475 26.18 -16.12 -18.19
N SER A 476 24.98 -15.61 -18.46
CA SER A 476 24.69 -14.94 -19.74
C SER A 476 25.53 -13.66 -19.86
N GLU A 477 26.07 -13.36 -21.06
CA GLU A 477 26.98 -12.21 -21.28
C GLU A 477 26.37 -10.85 -20.87
N SER A 478 25.03 -10.73 -20.87
CA SER A 478 24.29 -9.56 -20.39
C SER A 478 24.49 -9.32 -18.88
N PHE A 479 24.60 -10.38 -18.08
CA PHE A 479 24.79 -10.32 -16.63
C PHE A 479 26.11 -9.62 -16.23
N GLY A 480 27.13 -9.67 -17.11
CA GLY A 480 28.43 -9.04 -16.89
C GLY A 480 28.44 -7.50 -16.98
N ARG A 481 27.39 -6.86 -17.52
CA ARG A 481 27.26 -5.38 -17.49
C ARG A 481 26.74 -4.90 -16.13
N ALA A 482 25.78 -5.61 -15.57
CA ALA A 482 25.18 -5.29 -14.27
C ALA A 482 26.21 -5.36 -13.14
N GLN A 483 27.11 -6.36 -13.13
CA GLN A 483 28.04 -6.58 -12.02
C GLN A 483 29.26 -5.64 -11.98
N LYS A 484 29.55 -4.86 -13.02
CA LYS A 484 30.79 -4.05 -13.07
C LYS A 484 30.91 -2.87 -12.08
N PRO A 485 29.88 -2.40 -11.35
CA PRO A 485 30.08 -1.40 -10.28
C PRO A 485 30.08 -1.93 -8.83
N TRP A 486 29.54 -3.11 -8.53
CA TRP A 486 29.20 -3.48 -7.13
C TRP A 486 30.41 -3.64 -6.20
N THR A 487 31.59 -3.95 -6.75
CA THR A 487 32.82 -4.19 -5.97
C THR A 487 33.95 -3.20 -6.25
N ARG A 488 33.81 -2.34 -7.27
CA ARG A 488 34.80 -1.29 -7.55
C ARG A 488 34.22 0.05 -7.13
N GLY A 489 34.53 0.45 -5.89
CA GLY A 489 34.41 1.84 -5.47
C GLY A 489 35.04 2.77 -6.53
N PRO A 490 34.59 4.03 -6.61
CA PRO A 490 34.96 4.93 -7.69
C PRO A 490 36.47 4.96 -7.85
N ARG A 491 36.97 4.44 -8.98
CA ARG A 491 38.33 4.77 -9.41
C ARG A 491 38.27 6.26 -9.73
N THR A 492 38.73 7.07 -8.79
CA THR A 492 39.22 8.40 -9.10
C THR A 492 40.22 8.23 -10.25
N ARG A 493 39.79 8.51 -11.47
CA ARG A 493 40.71 8.77 -12.57
C ARG A 493 41.35 10.12 -12.29
N GLY A 494 42.27 10.14 -11.33
CA GLY A 494 43.26 11.19 -11.23
C GLY A 494 44.27 11.01 -12.35
N SER A 495 43.90 11.40 -13.58
CA SER A 495 44.93 11.85 -14.53
C SER A 495 45.10 13.35 -14.31
N CYS A 496 45.89 13.70 -13.29
CA CYS A 496 46.57 14.98 -13.28
C CYS A 496 47.57 14.97 -14.45
N CYS A 497 47.13 15.41 -15.62
CA CYS A 497 48.04 15.91 -16.63
C CYS A 497 48.58 17.25 -16.13
N TRP A 498 49.71 17.21 -15.42
CA TRP A 498 50.57 18.37 -15.26
C TRP A 498 51.26 18.62 -16.61
N THR A 499 50.68 19.48 -17.43
CA THR A 499 51.40 20.15 -18.50
C THR A 499 52.25 21.26 -17.88
N HIS A 500 53.53 20.96 -17.65
CA HIS A 500 54.53 22.01 -17.48
C HIS A 500 54.66 22.76 -18.81
N SER A 501 54.12 23.97 -18.86
CA SER A 501 54.52 24.97 -19.84
C SER A 501 55.67 25.76 -19.23
N THR A 502 56.86 25.57 -19.81
CA THR A 502 57.93 26.55 -19.74
C THR A 502 57.55 27.71 -20.66
N ILE A 503 57.72 28.97 -20.22
CA ILE A 503 58.33 30.09 -20.95
C ILE A 503 58.24 31.36 -20.09
N LEU A 504 59.44 31.97 -19.93
CA LEU A 504 59.83 33.26 -19.34
C LEU A 504 59.79 33.42 -17.82
#